data_AF-A0A2A9DNA4-F1
#
_entry.id   AF-A0A2A9DNA4-F1
#
_cell.length_a   1.000
_cell.length_b   1.000
_cell.length_c   1.000
_cell.angle_alpha   90.00
_cell.angle_beta   90.00
_cell.angle_gamma   90.00
#
_symmetry.space_group_name_H-M   'P 1'
#
loop_
_entity.id
_entity.type
_entity.pdbx_description
1 polymer ?
#
loop_
_entity_poly.entity_id
_entity_poly.type
_entity_poly.pdbx_seq_one_letter_code
_entity_poly.pdbx_strand_id
1 'polypeptide(L)'
;MPALAQPRRHMRRAALAVVTTFALLPTTIAHADATTGALEWGLRPSFNSYTGGPTIIDEGATQPVTGTFSFPLKSHTYDAAENRVEAQFSGRVVYKQYCPTKEPATDPNCALDLTFKDPKVVIDDDGSYLEGTVSSKQYPKGGVFAPGKPVKVATLNTDAANYTNTNGTVKWENISSTLTQEGWKMFSEFYEVGEALAPVSFHYTGEGPGAARKTGLSVGEAWTSPGTYADVTRTFAYGDYIVAVVAEQGVALLDHTAKQIALKEAPITRDNVSAFNPATGVLYFAERNTPEIKSIDVVPAAAALGEPVTVGQAPGIVQALAVHPKTGKLSALSQKDDKSAYLSTLEGTQLRDQALPTTAELFDFPLQEQYSNAYTASFRNDDIQELAPVSDGTFLFNTNADVYAEGIDSTVKGTLLRLNPDATTPAEAAAVVPGTAEKESNRYYSALRTDGTTVVRYNNLDGAGSIFQVLTYDNGTLTPKTEAKPVAGVNTVADVTIKDGTIYALDSVNGNLVAIDSDLNATTLAQVPNGQRTNKPLHQSLLPAERGYYVATQDENGGSWRGGAFLLRHIINNDYVAPKPEQPKADDKAKTPDVKKEPSQSSKDKTWNVSNILIAVFSALGLGGLIAAIAGALQFLGIR
;
A
#
# COMPACT_ATOMS: atom_id res chain seq x y z
N MET A 1 40.89 -97.70 -37.04
CA MET A 1 39.87 -96.64 -36.93
C MET A 1 38.67 -97.20 -36.19
N PRO A 2 38.15 -96.48 -35.18
CA PRO A 2 38.92 -95.73 -34.16
C PRO A 2 38.22 -95.79 -32.77
N ALA A 3 38.64 -95.18 -31.66
CA ALA A 3 39.92 -94.75 -31.04
C ALA A 3 39.59 -94.25 -29.60
N LEU A 4 40.62 -94.01 -28.78
CA LEU A 4 40.69 -93.92 -27.30
C LEU A 4 40.51 -92.52 -26.63
N ALA A 5 40.06 -92.54 -25.35
CA ALA A 5 40.52 -91.86 -24.09
C ALA A 5 40.40 -90.33 -23.73
N GLN A 6 39.56 -90.02 -22.70
CA GLN A 6 39.70 -89.37 -21.33
C GLN A 6 40.63 -88.14 -21.02
N PRO A 7 40.60 -87.44 -19.81
CA PRO A 7 39.90 -87.65 -18.49
C PRO A 7 39.33 -86.39 -17.72
N ARG A 8 38.71 -86.65 -16.53
CA ARG A 8 38.09 -85.72 -15.52
C ARG A 8 39.01 -85.34 -14.33
N ARG A 9 38.73 -84.23 -13.61
CA ARG A 9 39.33 -83.88 -12.30
C ARG A 9 38.31 -83.37 -11.26
N HIS A 10 38.53 -83.76 -9.99
CA HIS A 10 37.69 -83.49 -8.81
C HIS A 10 38.32 -82.44 -7.86
N MET A 11 37.46 -81.70 -7.15
CA MET A 11 37.75 -80.74 -6.06
C MET A 11 38.26 -81.39 -4.77
N ARG A 12 39.14 -80.68 -4.03
CA ARG A 12 39.24 -80.70 -2.55
C ARG A 12 39.90 -79.41 -2.03
N ARG A 13 39.45 -78.96 -0.85
CA ARG A 13 39.74 -77.70 -0.14
C ARG A 13 41.13 -77.70 0.55
N ALA A 14 41.73 -76.51 0.68
CA ALA A 14 42.73 -76.17 1.71
C ALA A 14 42.53 -74.70 2.14
N ALA A 15 42.70 -74.43 3.44
CA ALA A 15 42.57 -73.11 4.07
C ALA A 15 43.91 -72.35 4.09
N LEU A 16 43.90 -71.02 3.97
CA LEU A 16 45.05 -70.16 4.27
C LEU A 16 44.59 -68.78 4.78
N ALA A 17 45.24 -68.33 5.86
CA ALA A 17 45.02 -67.07 6.56
C ALA A 17 45.32 -65.84 5.68
N VAL A 18 44.52 -64.78 5.82
CA VAL A 18 44.74 -63.49 5.15
C VAL A 18 44.99 -62.41 6.21
N VAL A 19 46.13 -61.74 6.02
CA VAL A 19 46.67 -60.62 6.78
C VAL A 19 45.72 -59.42 6.74
N THR A 20 45.43 -58.81 7.89
CA THR A 20 44.69 -57.56 8.01
C THR A 20 45.58 -56.36 7.66
N THR A 21 45.45 -55.84 6.45
CA THR A 21 45.93 -54.50 6.06
C THR A 21 44.93 -53.44 6.51
N PHE A 22 45.35 -52.51 7.38
CA PHE A 22 44.65 -51.26 7.65
C PHE A 22 44.66 -50.41 6.36
N ALA A 23 43.50 -50.30 5.71
CA ALA A 23 43.29 -49.29 4.68
C ALA A 23 42.99 -47.96 5.38
N LEU A 24 43.86 -46.96 5.22
CA LEU A 24 43.49 -45.57 5.50
C LEU A 24 42.35 -45.21 4.54
N LEU A 25 41.16 -44.98 5.09
CA LEU A 25 40.07 -44.36 4.35
C LEU A 25 40.49 -42.93 3.99
N PRO A 26 40.29 -42.45 2.75
CA PRO A 26 40.39 -41.03 2.47
C PRO A 26 39.34 -40.32 3.33
N THR A 27 39.78 -39.47 4.25
CA THR A 27 38.93 -38.45 4.85
C THR A 27 38.35 -37.62 3.72
N THR A 28 37.06 -37.78 3.44
CA THR A 28 36.29 -36.78 2.72
C THR A 28 36.39 -35.50 3.52
N ILE A 29 37.22 -34.57 3.06
CA ILE A 29 37.08 -33.17 3.43
C ILE A 29 35.72 -32.80 2.86
N ALA A 30 34.70 -32.76 3.73
CA ALA A 30 33.48 -32.02 3.42
C ALA A 30 33.96 -30.61 3.06
N HIS A 31 33.82 -30.22 1.80
CA HIS A 31 33.85 -28.80 1.49
C HIS A 31 32.79 -28.18 2.39
N ALA A 32 33.18 -27.24 3.24
CA ALA A 32 32.21 -26.40 3.92
C ALA A 32 31.29 -25.86 2.83
N ASP A 33 30.01 -26.23 2.87
CA ASP A 33 29.02 -25.62 1.99
C ASP A 33 29.20 -24.11 2.12
N ALA A 34 29.38 -23.42 0.98
CA ALA A 34 29.46 -21.97 0.99
C ALA A 34 28.22 -21.45 1.74
N THR A 35 28.42 -20.69 2.81
CA THR A 35 27.31 -20.08 3.57
C THR A 35 26.51 -19.23 2.61
N THR A 36 25.35 -19.75 2.20
CA THR A 36 24.48 -19.11 1.21
C THR A 36 23.51 -18.22 1.97
N GLY A 37 23.60 -16.92 1.74
CA GLY A 37 22.77 -15.92 2.40
C GLY A 37 23.29 -14.50 2.19
N ALA A 38 22.42 -13.52 2.39
CA ALA A 38 22.76 -12.12 2.37
C ALA A 38 21.84 -11.31 3.28
N LEU A 39 22.35 -10.18 3.75
CA LEU A 39 21.61 -9.09 4.37
C LEU A 39 21.42 -7.98 3.34
N GLU A 40 20.18 -7.58 3.11
CA GLU A 40 19.81 -6.40 2.35
C GLU A 40 19.41 -5.28 3.30
N TRP A 41 20.12 -4.16 3.23
CA TRP A 41 19.82 -3.01 4.07
C TRP A 41 20.26 -1.70 3.41
N GLY A 42 19.39 -0.69 3.40
CA GLY A 42 19.70 0.62 2.82
C GLY A 42 20.38 1.60 3.78
N LEU A 43 20.71 1.20 5.01
CA LEU A 43 21.11 2.09 6.10
C LEU A 43 20.02 3.13 6.42
N ARG A 44 20.03 4.26 5.72
CA ARG A 44 19.02 5.32 5.84
C ARG A 44 18.84 6.02 4.49
N PRO A 45 17.66 5.93 3.85
CA PRO A 45 17.43 6.47 2.51
C PRO A 45 17.76 7.95 2.36
N SER A 46 17.28 8.81 3.27
CA SER A 46 17.59 10.25 3.21
C SER A 46 19.07 10.57 3.45
N PHE A 47 19.82 9.71 4.13
CA PHE A 47 21.28 9.85 4.22
C PHE A 47 21.97 9.50 2.89
N ASN A 48 21.52 8.43 2.22
CA ASN A 48 21.98 8.09 0.87
C ASN A 48 21.67 9.22 -0.11
N SER A 49 20.43 9.75 -0.11
CA SER A 49 20.03 10.87 -0.95
C SER A 49 20.87 12.13 -0.69
N TYR A 50 21.13 12.47 0.59
CA TYR A 50 21.95 13.62 0.98
C TYR A 50 23.42 13.50 0.56
N THR A 51 24.00 12.30 0.71
CA THR A 51 25.41 12.05 0.39
C THR A 51 25.65 11.72 -1.08
N GLY A 52 24.60 11.43 -1.85
CA GLY A 52 24.72 10.83 -3.18
C GLY A 52 25.13 9.34 -3.16
N GLY A 53 25.00 8.67 -2.01
CA GLY A 53 25.43 7.30 -1.78
C GLY A 53 26.82 7.19 -1.13
N PRO A 54 27.29 5.95 -0.88
CA PRO A 54 28.60 5.73 -0.28
C PRO A 54 29.71 6.01 -1.29
N THR A 55 30.85 6.46 -0.76
CA THR A 55 32.09 6.68 -1.51
C THR A 55 32.81 5.36 -1.82
N ILE A 56 32.73 4.37 -0.91
CA ILE A 56 33.37 3.07 -1.06
C ILE A 56 32.39 1.98 -0.64
N ILE A 57 32.30 0.93 -1.43
CA ILE A 57 31.61 -0.33 -1.11
C ILE A 57 32.59 -1.46 -1.41
N ASP A 58 33.02 -2.19 -0.39
CA ASP A 58 34.04 -3.24 -0.52
C ASP A 58 33.95 -4.28 0.60
N GLU A 59 35.01 -5.08 0.76
CA GLU A 59 35.10 -6.19 1.73
C GLU A 59 33.96 -7.21 1.58
N GLY A 60 33.37 -7.30 0.38
CA GLY A 60 32.28 -8.20 0.02
C GLY A 60 30.90 -7.55 -0.08
N ALA A 61 30.73 -6.33 0.44
CA ALA A 61 29.48 -5.58 0.24
C ALA A 61 29.29 -5.22 -1.25
N THR A 62 28.04 -5.14 -1.68
CA THR A 62 27.66 -4.68 -3.03
C THR A 62 26.40 -3.80 -2.94
N GLN A 63 26.07 -3.11 -4.04
CA GLN A 63 24.82 -2.36 -4.17
C GLN A 63 24.06 -2.88 -5.40
N PRO A 64 23.26 -3.95 -5.24
CA PRO A 64 22.53 -4.53 -6.37
C PRO A 64 21.44 -3.59 -6.89
N VAL A 65 20.86 -2.77 -6.00
CA VAL A 65 19.83 -1.77 -6.31
C VAL A 65 20.24 -0.46 -5.65
N THR A 66 20.06 0.67 -6.35
CA THR A 66 20.35 2.00 -5.79
C THR A 66 19.69 2.17 -4.42
N GLY A 67 20.48 2.60 -3.43
CA GLY A 67 20.00 2.82 -2.07
C GLY A 67 19.90 1.58 -1.18
N THR A 68 20.12 0.36 -1.70
CA THR A 68 20.11 -0.89 -0.91
C THR A 68 21.43 -1.65 -1.05
N PHE A 69 22.05 -2.00 0.08
CA PHE A 69 23.32 -2.72 0.11
C PHE A 69 23.12 -4.19 0.48
N SER A 70 23.82 -5.07 -0.25
CA SER A 70 23.88 -6.51 0.02
C SER A 70 25.19 -6.85 0.72
N PHE A 71 25.10 -7.44 1.91
CA PHE A 71 26.22 -7.95 2.70
C PHE A 71 26.16 -9.49 2.71
N PRO A 72 27.18 -10.20 2.18
CA PRO A 72 27.16 -11.65 2.11
C PRO A 72 27.27 -12.30 3.51
N LEU A 73 26.57 -13.42 3.68
CA LEU A 73 26.57 -14.18 4.93
C LEU A 73 27.94 -14.82 5.19
N LYS A 74 28.44 -14.61 6.40
CA LYS A 74 29.69 -15.21 6.91
C LYS A 74 29.44 -16.42 7.78
N SER A 75 28.46 -16.34 8.68
CA SER A 75 28.08 -17.43 9.58
C SER A 75 26.72 -17.15 10.20
N HIS A 76 25.99 -18.19 10.58
CA HIS A 76 24.77 -18.05 11.36
C HIS A 76 24.71 -19.10 12.47
N THR A 77 23.93 -18.82 13.50
CA THR A 77 23.54 -19.78 14.54
C THR A 77 22.05 -19.64 14.85
N TYR A 78 21.43 -20.75 15.24
CA TYR A 78 20.09 -20.78 15.79
C TYR A 78 20.12 -21.58 17.10
N ASP A 79 19.71 -20.95 18.20
CA ASP A 79 19.48 -21.61 19.48
C ASP A 79 17.96 -21.86 19.63
N ALA A 80 17.55 -23.12 19.60
CA ALA A 80 16.14 -23.49 19.70
C ALA A 80 15.57 -23.34 21.12
N ALA A 81 16.41 -23.40 22.16
CA ALA A 81 15.97 -23.24 23.55
C ALA A 81 15.70 -21.77 23.88
N GLU A 82 16.52 -20.86 23.33
CA GLU A 82 16.38 -19.42 23.47
C GLU A 82 15.56 -18.78 22.33
N ASN A 83 15.17 -19.57 21.33
CA ASN A 83 14.51 -19.11 20.11
C ASN A 83 15.27 -17.96 19.42
N ARG A 84 16.60 -18.09 19.34
CA ARG A 84 17.50 -16.99 19.06
C ARG A 84 18.31 -17.22 17.79
N VAL A 85 18.27 -16.27 16.86
CA VAL A 85 19.05 -16.30 15.61
C VAL A 85 20.15 -15.25 15.69
N GLU A 86 21.38 -15.66 15.35
CA GLU A 86 22.44 -14.73 15.01
C GLU A 86 22.90 -14.97 13.57
N ALA A 87 22.90 -13.92 12.74
CA ALA A 87 23.44 -13.98 11.39
C ALA A 87 24.51 -12.90 11.23
N GLN A 88 25.77 -13.32 11.07
CA GLN A 88 26.92 -12.47 10.82
C GLN A 88 27.15 -12.36 9.32
N PHE A 89 27.33 -11.13 8.85
CA PHE A 89 27.63 -10.81 7.47
C PHE A 89 28.99 -10.10 7.38
N SER A 90 29.62 -10.16 6.21
CA SER A 90 30.83 -9.38 5.89
C SER A 90 30.51 -8.22 4.96
N GLY A 91 31.41 -7.26 4.88
CA GLY A 91 31.31 -6.15 3.95
C GLY A 91 31.40 -4.80 4.63
N ARG A 92 31.74 -3.79 3.84
CA ARG A 92 32.01 -2.44 4.32
C ARG A 92 31.43 -1.39 3.38
N VAL A 93 30.80 -0.38 3.97
CA VAL A 93 30.36 0.84 3.30
C VAL A 93 31.01 2.05 3.96
N VAL A 94 31.51 2.97 3.13
CA VAL A 94 32.16 4.20 3.60
C VAL A 94 31.53 5.40 2.92
N TYR A 95 31.12 6.39 3.71
CA TYR A 95 30.62 7.68 3.24
C TYR A 95 31.61 8.76 3.57
N LYS A 96 32.03 9.51 2.56
CA LYS A 96 32.92 10.66 2.70
C LYS A 96 32.32 11.88 2.04
N GLN A 97 32.22 12.97 2.80
CA GLN A 97 31.73 14.26 2.33
C GLN A 97 32.55 15.40 2.95
N TYR A 98 32.48 16.57 2.33
CA TYR A 98 33.23 17.75 2.75
C TYR A 98 34.75 17.50 2.81
N CYS A 99 35.27 16.92 1.72
CA CYS A 99 36.69 16.61 1.57
C CYS A 99 37.47 17.82 1.06
N PRO A 100 38.69 18.07 1.57
CA PRO A 100 39.58 19.10 1.02
C PRO A 100 39.93 18.88 -0.45
N THR A 101 40.07 17.63 -0.87
CA THR A 101 40.39 17.27 -2.25
C THR A 101 39.14 16.87 -3.04
N LYS A 102 39.26 16.86 -4.38
CA LYS A 102 38.23 16.35 -5.30
C LYS A 102 38.21 14.82 -5.43
N GLU A 103 39.00 14.10 -4.62
CA GLU A 103 39.13 12.65 -4.65
C GLU A 103 38.75 12.04 -3.28
N PRO A 104 37.45 12.03 -2.91
CA PRO A 104 37.00 11.65 -1.57
C PRO A 104 37.49 10.26 -1.12
N ALA A 105 37.51 9.28 -2.02
CA ALA A 105 37.88 7.90 -1.69
C ALA A 105 39.26 7.81 -1.00
N THR A 106 40.23 8.57 -1.50
CA THR A 106 41.61 8.57 -1.01
C THR A 106 41.91 9.63 0.05
N ASP A 107 40.99 10.57 0.29
CA ASP A 107 41.21 11.69 1.20
C ASP A 107 40.94 11.28 2.66
N PRO A 108 41.93 11.34 3.57
CA PRO A 108 41.75 11.01 4.98
C PRO A 108 41.19 12.18 5.80
N ASN A 109 41.02 13.37 5.21
CA ASN A 109 40.68 14.61 5.92
C ASN A 109 39.26 15.12 5.63
N CYS A 110 38.39 14.28 5.04
CA CYS A 110 36.98 14.58 4.93
C CYS A 110 36.35 14.81 6.31
N ALA A 111 35.51 15.83 6.44
CA ALA A 111 34.88 16.18 7.70
C ALA A 111 33.74 15.22 8.08
N LEU A 112 33.00 14.72 7.07
CA LEU A 112 32.14 13.55 7.21
C LEU A 112 32.90 12.35 6.67
N ASP A 113 33.11 11.35 7.52
CA ASP A 113 33.82 10.12 7.23
C ASP A 113 33.22 9.01 8.11
N LEU A 114 32.22 8.32 7.57
CA LEU A 114 31.47 7.26 8.24
C LEU A 114 31.80 5.93 7.58
N THR A 115 32.34 5.00 8.36
CA THR A 115 32.51 3.60 8.00
C THR A 115 31.56 2.74 8.83
N PHE A 116 30.80 1.88 8.15
CA PHE A 116 30.01 0.80 8.74
C PHE A 116 30.45 -0.54 8.13
N LYS A 117 30.74 -1.53 8.97
CA LYS A 117 31.21 -2.84 8.48
C LYS A 117 30.75 -4.01 9.34
N ASP A 118 30.82 -5.19 8.74
CA ASP A 118 30.58 -6.50 9.36
C ASP A 118 29.25 -6.55 10.14
N PRO A 119 28.10 -6.27 9.51
CA PRO A 119 26.83 -6.25 10.21
C PRO A 119 26.47 -7.63 10.76
N LYS A 120 25.81 -7.64 11.92
CA LYS A 120 25.22 -8.82 12.53
C LYS A 120 23.77 -8.54 12.88
N VAL A 121 22.89 -9.41 12.42
CA VAL A 121 21.47 -9.41 12.79
C VAL A 121 21.27 -10.39 13.94
N VAL A 122 20.59 -9.94 14.99
CA VAL A 122 20.16 -10.77 16.11
C VAL A 122 18.64 -10.71 16.19
N ILE A 123 18.00 -11.87 16.03
CA ILE A 123 16.57 -12.05 16.28
C ILE A 123 16.40 -12.78 17.60
N ASP A 124 15.68 -12.16 18.53
CA ASP A 124 15.57 -12.56 19.92
C ASP A 124 14.21 -12.12 20.47
N ASP A 125 13.60 -12.96 21.31
CA ASP A 125 12.31 -12.66 21.95
C ASP A 125 12.41 -11.52 22.96
N ASP A 126 13.59 -11.32 23.57
CA ASP A 126 13.89 -10.23 24.51
C ASP A 126 14.28 -8.91 23.80
N GLY A 127 14.33 -8.92 22.47
CA GLY A 127 14.57 -7.72 21.66
C GLY A 127 15.58 -7.96 20.54
N SER A 128 15.13 -7.76 19.32
CA SER A 128 15.93 -7.95 18.11
C SER A 128 16.68 -6.67 17.73
N TYR A 129 17.86 -6.80 17.13
CA TYR A 129 18.71 -5.65 16.76
C TYR A 129 19.67 -5.97 15.61
N LEU A 130 20.17 -4.91 14.98
CA LEU A 130 21.28 -4.94 14.04
C LEU A 130 22.47 -4.21 14.65
N GLU A 131 23.61 -4.88 14.70
CA GLU A 131 24.88 -4.32 15.17
C GLU A 131 25.96 -4.39 14.09
N GLY A 132 27.01 -3.59 14.25
CA GLY A 132 28.15 -3.61 13.35
C GLY A 132 29.30 -2.78 13.90
N THR A 133 30.45 -2.85 13.25
CA THR A 133 31.59 -2.00 13.61
C THR A 133 31.44 -0.64 12.94
N VAL A 134 31.52 0.41 13.74
CA VAL A 134 31.35 1.81 13.32
C VAL A 134 32.63 2.61 13.57
N SER A 135 32.99 3.43 12.60
CA SER A 135 33.90 4.57 12.80
C SER A 135 33.31 5.79 12.11
N SER A 136 33.02 6.84 12.85
CA SER A 136 32.35 8.04 12.33
C SER A 136 33.00 9.31 12.84
N LYS A 137 33.57 10.13 11.95
CA LYS A 137 33.94 11.50 12.27
C LYS A 137 32.68 12.32 12.51
N GLN A 138 32.60 12.95 13.68
CA GLN A 138 31.39 13.64 14.12
C GLN A 138 31.28 15.01 13.42
N TYR A 139 30.60 15.07 12.28
CA TYR A 139 30.42 16.31 11.53
C TYR A 139 29.29 17.18 12.12
N PRO A 140 29.41 18.52 12.17
CA PRO A 140 30.61 19.35 11.96
C PRO A 140 31.44 19.52 13.25
N LYS A 141 31.01 18.91 14.37
CA LYS A 141 31.54 19.14 15.73
C LYS A 141 33.01 18.71 15.91
N GLY A 142 33.51 17.80 15.07
CA GLY A 142 34.82 17.17 15.20
C GLY A 142 34.82 16.03 16.23
N GLY A 143 35.93 15.27 16.27
CA GLY A 143 36.04 14.04 17.07
C GLY A 143 35.66 12.79 16.27
N VAL A 144 35.94 11.62 16.85
CA VAL A 144 35.69 10.32 16.21
C VAL A 144 34.92 9.42 17.16
N PHE A 145 33.77 8.95 16.71
CA PHE A 145 33.06 7.85 17.33
C PHE A 145 33.54 6.53 16.71
N ALA A 146 34.40 5.80 17.42
CA ALA A 146 34.92 4.50 16.99
C ALA A 146 35.01 3.54 18.19
N PRO A 147 33.89 2.92 18.60
CA PRO A 147 33.89 1.93 19.67
C PRO A 147 34.82 0.76 19.36
N GLY A 148 35.51 0.24 20.39
CA GLY A 148 36.44 -0.90 20.24
C GLY A 148 35.75 -2.26 19.99
N LYS A 149 34.42 -2.29 19.92
CA LYS A 149 33.58 -3.47 19.66
C LYS A 149 32.40 -3.06 18.78
N PRO A 150 31.76 -4.01 18.07
CA PRO A 150 30.49 -3.74 17.39
C PRO A 150 29.46 -3.13 18.35
N VAL A 151 28.64 -2.23 17.82
CA VAL A 151 27.58 -1.56 18.57
C VAL A 151 26.25 -1.76 17.88
N LYS A 152 25.17 -1.85 18.67
CA LYS A 152 23.79 -1.92 18.16
C LYS A 152 23.45 -0.60 17.51
N VAL A 153 23.24 -0.57 16.20
CA VAL A 153 22.92 0.65 15.44
C VAL A 153 21.43 0.78 15.15
N ALA A 154 20.70 -0.35 15.12
CA ALA A 154 19.26 -0.36 14.93
C ALA A 154 18.58 -1.37 15.86
N THR A 155 17.43 -0.99 16.41
CA THR A 155 16.46 -1.93 16.98
C THR A 155 15.61 -2.50 15.84
N LEU A 156 15.26 -3.78 15.93
CA LEU A 156 14.48 -4.49 14.90
C LEU A 156 13.14 -4.93 15.50
N ASN A 157 12.05 -4.65 14.77
CA ASN A 157 10.71 -5.14 15.09
C ASN A 157 10.32 -6.24 14.09
N THR A 158 10.20 -7.46 14.60
CA THR A 158 9.91 -8.66 13.81
C THR A 158 8.43 -9.03 13.77
N ASP A 159 7.57 -8.34 14.53
CA ASP A 159 6.19 -8.76 14.79
C ASP A 159 5.37 -8.92 13.52
N ALA A 160 5.55 -7.99 12.57
CA ALA A 160 4.90 -7.99 11.27
C ALA A 160 5.88 -8.27 10.11
N ALA A 161 7.12 -8.71 10.39
CA ALA A 161 8.05 -9.05 9.32
C ALA A 161 7.53 -10.24 8.50
N ASN A 162 7.84 -10.28 7.21
CA ASN A 162 7.55 -11.47 6.41
C ASN A 162 8.57 -12.55 6.77
N TYR A 163 8.10 -13.63 7.37
CA TYR A 163 8.92 -14.77 7.75
C TYR A 163 8.56 -15.99 6.93
N THR A 164 9.56 -16.62 6.31
CA THR A 164 9.41 -17.94 5.70
C THR A 164 10.57 -18.86 6.08
N ASN A 165 10.24 -20.13 6.28
CA ASN A 165 11.19 -21.20 6.49
C ASN A 165 10.77 -22.37 5.59
N THR A 166 11.34 -22.43 4.39
CA THR A 166 10.94 -23.40 3.37
C THR A 166 12.18 -24.09 2.82
N ASN A 167 12.16 -25.42 2.77
CA ASN A 167 13.27 -26.25 2.26
C ASN A 167 14.64 -25.95 2.93
N GLY A 168 14.63 -25.60 4.22
CA GLY A 168 15.86 -25.24 4.96
C GLY A 168 16.42 -23.86 4.64
N THR A 169 15.68 -23.01 3.91
CA THR A 169 15.99 -21.60 3.73
C THR A 169 15.12 -20.76 4.65
N VAL A 170 15.77 -20.05 5.56
CA VAL A 170 15.15 -19.06 6.44
C VAL A 170 15.26 -17.69 5.78
N LYS A 171 14.14 -17.00 5.65
CA LYS A 171 14.06 -15.66 5.07
C LYS A 171 13.21 -14.76 5.95
N TRP A 172 13.79 -13.62 6.29
CA TRP A 172 13.12 -12.49 6.92
C TRP A 172 13.12 -11.32 5.94
N GLU A 173 11.95 -10.73 5.72
CA GLU A 173 11.83 -9.56 4.86
C GLU A 173 11.05 -8.45 5.55
N ASN A 174 11.39 -7.22 5.19
CA ASN A 174 10.67 -6.03 5.64
C ASN A 174 10.61 -5.92 7.17
N ILE A 175 11.70 -6.26 7.88
CA ILE A 175 11.82 -6.00 9.32
C ILE A 175 11.91 -4.48 9.51
N SER A 176 10.94 -3.91 10.21
CA SER A 176 10.97 -2.49 10.63
C SER A 176 12.17 -2.25 11.53
N SER A 177 12.94 -1.19 11.26
CA SER A 177 14.14 -0.86 12.03
C SER A 177 14.15 0.59 12.49
N THR A 178 14.61 0.84 13.71
CA THR A 178 14.67 2.18 14.32
C THR A 178 16.04 2.47 14.92
N LEU A 179 16.44 3.74 14.90
CA LEU A 179 17.76 4.19 15.29
C LEU A 179 18.00 4.04 16.80
N THR A 180 19.14 3.47 17.19
CA THR A 180 19.55 3.38 18.60
C THR A 180 20.38 4.59 19.04
N GLN A 181 20.73 4.67 20.32
CA GLN A 181 21.67 5.66 20.86
C GLN A 181 23.06 5.61 20.19
N GLU A 182 23.56 4.42 19.83
CA GLU A 182 24.88 4.30 19.18
C GLU A 182 24.76 4.54 17.67
N GLY A 183 23.63 4.19 17.05
CA GLY A 183 23.30 4.61 15.68
C GLY A 183 23.18 6.12 15.54
N TRP A 184 22.63 6.81 16.56
CA TRP A 184 22.60 8.27 16.62
C TRP A 184 23.99 8.90 16.49
N LYS A 185 24.97 8.37 17.24
CA LYS A 185 26.38 8.80 17.14
C LYS A 185 27.02 8.38 15.80
N MET A 186 26.65 7.22 15.26
CA MET A 186 27.09 6.80 13.92
C MET A 186 26.76 7.87 12.87
N PHE A 187 25.58 8.49 12.96
CA PHE A 187 25.15 9.59 12.09
C PHE A 187 25.46 11.00 12.63
N SER A 188 26.52 11.18 13.44
CA SER A 188 26.93 12.50 13.95
C SER A 188 25.83 13.29 14.67
N GLU A 189 24.91 12.56 15.30
CA GLU A 189 23.81 13.11 16.10
C GLU A 189 22.72 13.88 15.31
N PHE A 190 22.67 13.73 13.97
CA PHE A 190 21.72 14.46 13.12
C PHE A 190 20.27 13.95 13.13
N TYR A 191 20.05 12.74 13.62
CA TYR A 191 18.73 12.08 13.63
C TYR A 191 18.31 11.79 15.07
N GLU A 192 17.03 11.65 15.35
CA GLU A 192 16.59 11.31 16.71
C GLU A 192 16.63 9.80 16.96
N VAL A 193 16.92 9.42 18.21
CA VAL A 193 16.80 8.01 18.63
C VAL A 193 15.34 7.57 18.47
N GLY A 194 15.13 6.40 17.88
CA GLY A 194 13.81 5.90 17.54
C GLY A 194 13.32 6.25 16.12
N GLU A 195 14.00 7.15 15.41
CA GLU A 195 13.68 7.42 13.99
C GLU A 195 13.81 6.15 13.14
N ALA A 196 12.93 6.00 12.14
CA ALA A 196 13.02 4.90 11.19
C ALA A 196 14.33 4.92 10.40
N LEU A 197 14.82 3.70 10.15
CA LEU A 197 15.89 3.40 9.22
C LEU A 197 15.32 2.58 8.06
N ALA A 198 16.16 2.28 7.05
CA ALA A 198 15.74 1.37 5.99
C ALA A 198 15.32 0.02 6.59
N PRO A 199 14.24 -0.62 6.12
CA PRO A 199 13.88 -1.94 6.59
C PRO A 199 14.99 -2.96 6.30
N VAL A 200 15.09 -3.95 7.17
CA VAL A 200 16.11 -5.00 7.09
C VAL A 200 15.47 -6.26 6.50
N SER A 201 16.15 -6.86 5.53
CA SER A 201 15.80 -8.18 5.01
C SER A 201 17.04 -9.06 5.00
N PHE A 202 16.93 -10.32 5.39
CA PHE A 202 18.06 -11.24 5.32
C PHE A 202 17.59 -12.68 5.13
N HIS A 203 18.48 -13.51 4.59
CA HIS A 203 18.22 -14.93 4.43
C HIS A 203 19.48 -15.75 4.65
N TYR A 204 19.27 -17.01 5.03
CA TYR A 204 20.33 -18.00 5.17
C TYR A 204 19.76 -19.42 4.98
N THR A 205 20.63 -20.36 4.62
CA THR A 205 20.29 -21.79 4.61
C THR A 205 20.71 -22.41 5.94
N GLY A 206 19.76 -23.00 6.67
CA GLY A 206 19.99 -23.61 7.98
C GLY A 206 18.70 -23.78 8.79
N GLU A 207 18.86 -24.17 10.06
CA GLU A 207 17.76 -24.19 11.01
C GLU A 207 17.39 -22.77 11.44
N GLY A 208 16.13 -22.57 11.78
CA GLY A 208 15.64 -21.29 12.27
C GLY A 208 14.39 -21.47 13.10
N PRO A 209 13.84 -20.37 13.62
CA PRO A 209 12.64 -20.39 14.44
C PRO A 209 11.49 -21.12 13.74
N GLY A 210 10.53 -21.63 14.53
CA GLY A 210 9.21 -21.95 13.99
C GLY A 210 8.56 -20.69 13.40
N ALA A 211 7.38 -20.80 12.78
CA ALA A 211 6.63 -19.62 12.34
C ALA A 211 6.32 -18.71 13.54
N ALA A 212 7.20 -17.74 13.82
CA ALA A 212 7.11 -16.85 14.95
C ALA A 212 6.40 -15.58 14.49
N ARG A 213 5.07 -15.57 14.60
CA ARG A 213 4.25 -14.38 14.34
C ARG A 213 3.59 -13.99 15.65
N LYS A 214 3.93 -12.82 16.19
CA LYS A 214 3.34 -12.32 17.43
C LYS A 214 1.94 -11.72 17.22
N THR A 215 1.67 -11.15 16.04
CA THR A 215 0.47 -10.33 15.80
C THR A 215 -0.51 -10.91 14.77
N GLY A 216 -0.27 -12.12 14.24
CA GLY A 216 -1.05 -12.68 13.12
C GLY A 216 -0.90 -11.92 11.80
N LEU A 217 -0.26 -10.75 11.81
CA LEU A 217 -0.04 -9.90 10.65
C LEU A 217 1.36 -10.12 10.03
N SER A 218 1.50 -9.88 8.74
CA SER A 218 2.81 -9.81 8.08
C SER A 218 2.81 -8.79 6.95
N VAL A 219 3.96 -8.16 6.70
CA VAL A 219 4.17 -7.20 5.62
C VAL A 219 4.38 -7.95 4.31
N GLY A 220 3.47 -7.76 3.36
CA GLY A 220 3.56 -8.28 2.01
C GLY A 220 4.33 -7.33 1.06
N GLU A 221 4.10 -7.56 -0.24
CA GLU A 221 4.63 -6.72 -1.31
C GLU A 221 4.07 -5.28 -1.22
N ALA A 222 4.78 -4.36 -1.87
CA ALA A 222 4.36 -2.99 -2.02
C ALA A 222 4.39 -2.58 -3.50
N TRP A 223 3.36 -1.88 -3.93
CA TRP A 223 3.32 -1.21 -5.22
C TRP A 223 4.00 0.15 -5.13
N THR A 224 4.88 0.47 -6.08
CA THR A 224 5.45 1.80 -6.23
C THR A 224 4.63 2.63 -7.21
N SER A 225 4.21 3.82 -6.81
CA SER A 225 3.49 4.74 -7.70
C SER A 225 4.37 5.18 -8.87
N PRO A 226 3.77 5.48 -10.04
CA PRO A 226 4.48 6.15 -11.14
C PRO A 226 4.91 7.59 -10.80
N GLY A 227 4.29 8.21 -9.80
CA GLY A 227 4.63 9.54 -9.29
C GLY A 227 5.51 9.52 -8.04
N THR A 228 5.74 10.70 -7.50
CA THR A 228 6.39 10.94 -6.21
C THR A 228 5.38 10.89 -5.05
N TYR A 229 5.87 10.90 -3.82
CA TYR A 229 5.03 10.99 -2.63
C TYR A 229 4.24 12.31 -2.56
N ALA A 230 4.74 13.39 -3.17
CA ALA A 230 4.00 14.64 -3.26
C ALA A 230 2.77 14.55 -4.17
N ASP A 231 2.72 13.57 -5.08
CA ASP A 231 1.58 13.34 -5.96
C ASP A 231 0.50 12.58 -5.16
N VAL A 232 -0.57 13.29 -4.79
CA VAL A 232 -1.66 12.73 -3.98
C VAL A 232 -2.18 11.46 -4.64
N THR A 233 -1.92 10.34 -4.00
CA THR A 233 -2.42 9.01 -4.40
C THR A 233 -3.59 8.58 -3.53
N ARG A 234 -4.78 8.44 -4.12
CA ARG A 234 -5.99 7.91 -3.48
C ARG A 234 -6.23 6.49 -3.94
N THR A 235 -6.76 5.64 -3.06
CA THR A 235 -7.05 4.25 -3.41
C THR A 235 -8.50 3.89 -3.11
N PHE A 236 -9.07 3.02 -3.94
CA PHE A 236 -10.44 2.54 -3.80
C PHE A 236 -10.46 1.01 -3.88
N ALA A 237 -11.23 0.37 -3.00
CA ALA A 237 -11.47 -1.06 -3.07
C ALA A 237 -12.42 -1.41 -4.23
N TYR A 238 -12.11 -2.47 -4.97
CA TYR A 238 -12.97 -3.04 -6.01
C TYR A 238 -13.00 -4.57 -5.93
N GLY A 239 -13.80 -5.10 -5.01
CA GLY A 239 -13.73 -6.52 -4.66
C GLY A 239 -12.32 -6.87 -4.16
N ASP A 240 -11.67 -7.84 -4.79
CA ASP A 240 -10.29 -8.23 -4.51
C ASP A 240 -9.22 -7.30 -5.15
N TYR A 241 -9.64 -6.31 -5.94
CA TYR A 241 -8.74 -5.40 -6.66
C TYR A 241 -8.69 -4.03 -5.98
N ILE A 242 -7.66 -3.26 -6.34
CA ILE A 242 -7.45 -1.91 -5.84
C ILE A 242 -7.31 -0.98 -7.03
N VAL A 243 -8.09 0.10 -7.04
CA VAL A 243 -7.93 1.20 -7.99
C VAL A 243 -7.10 2.29 -7.32
N ALA A 244 -5.89 2.52 -7.80
CA ALA A 244 -5.01 3.58 -7.30
C ALA A 244 -5.01 4.75 -8.30
N VAL A 245 -5.49 5.91 -7.86
CA VAL A 245 -5.50 7.14 -8.64
C VAL A 245 -4.35 8.00 -8.17
N VAL A 246 -3.44 8.37 -9.07
CA VAL A 246 -2.24 9.14 -8.78
C VAL A 246 -2.37 10.49 -9.47
N ALA A 247 -2.38 11.56 -8.69
CA ALA A 247 -2.46 12.92 -9.19
C ALA A 247 -1.43 13.16 -10.30
N GLU A 248 -1.85 13.81 -11.39
CA GLU A 248 -1.03 14.14 -12.58
C GLU A 248 -0.44 12.96 -13.37
N GLN A 249 -0.51 11.73 -12.85
CA GLN A 249 0.06 10.55 -13.50
C GLN A 249 -1.01 9.65 -14.14
N GLY A 250 -2.14 9.44 -13.46
CA GLY A 250 -3.24 8.62 -13.97
C GLY A 250 -3.74 7.57 -12.99
N VAL A 251 -4.11 6.38 -13.50
CA VAL A 251 -4.81 5.34 -12.76
C VAL A 251 -4.08 4.01 -12.92
N ALA A 252 -3.77 3.35 -11.81
CA ALA A 252 -3.28 1.98 -11.78
C ALA A 252 -4.38 1.04 -11.23
N LEU A 253 -4.46 -0.15 -11.83
CA LEU A 253 -5.26 -1.24 -11.30
C LEU A 253 -4.30 -2.27 -10.70
N LEU A 254 -4.53 -2.60 -9.43
CA LEU A 254 -3.74 -3.57 -8.67
C LEU A 254 -4.58 -4.78 -8.31
N ASP A 255 -3.96 -5.95 -8.23
CA ASP A 255 -4.58 -7.14 -7.64
C ASP A 255 -4.50 -7.12 -6.10
N HIS A 256 -5.00 -8.20 -5.49
CA HIS A 256 -5.05 -8.36 -4.03
C HIS A 256 -3.68 -8.49 -3.34
N THR A 257 -2.57 -8.59 -4.07
CA THR A 257 -1.22 -8.55 -3.50
C THR A 257 -0.54 -7.20 -3.73
N ALA A 258 -1.32 -6.20 -4.15
CA ALA A 258 -0.84 -4.91 -4.63
C ALA A 258 0.06 -5.02 -5.88
N LYS A 259 -0.05 -6.07 -6.70
CA LYS A 259 0.69 -6.10 -7.97
C LYS A 259 -0.06 -5.31 -9.03
N GLN A 260 0.64 -4.41 -9.73
CA GLN A 260 0.06 -3.66 -10.84
C GLN A 260 -0.24 -4.57 -12.03
N ILE A 261 -1.50 -4.58 -12.46
CA ILE A 261 -1.98 -5.35 -13.62
C ILE A 261 -2.40 -4.46 -14.79
N ALA A 262 -2.69 -3.18 -14.55
CA ALA A 262 -2.91 -2.19 -15.59
C ALA A 262 -2.48 -0.79 -15.14
N LEU A 263 -2.15 0.08 -16.10
CA LEU A 263 -1.86 1.50 -15.89
C LEU A 263 -2.45 2.30 -17.06
N LYS A 264 -3.09 3.42 -16.76
CA LYS A 264 -3.64 4.36 -17.73
C LYS A 264 -3.26 5.78 -17.34
N GLU A 265 -2.53 6.47 -18.20
CA GLU A 265 -2.26 7.89 -18.02
C GLU A 265 -3.55 8.70 -18.12
N ALA A 266 -3.71 9.67 -17.23
CA ALA A 266 -4.84 10.61 -17.24
C ALA A 266 -4.44 11.92 -16.54
N PRO A 267 -4.95 13.08 -16.99
CA PRO A 267 -4.61 14.40 -16.45
C PRO A 267 -5.39 14.70 -15.15
N ILE A 268 -5.25 13.82 -14.15
CA ILE A 268 -5.90 13.97 -12.84
C ILE A 268 -5.39 15.27 -12.19
N THR A 269 -6.28 16.07 -11.61
CA THR A 269 -5.89 17.27 -10.85
C THR A 269 -4.92 16.95 -9.71
N ARG A 270 -4.08 17.92 -9.34
CA ARG A 270 -3.04 17.78 -8.30
C ARG A 270 -3.60 17.34 -6.94
N ASP A 271 -4.79 17.82 -6.61
CA ASP A 271 -5.44 17.55 -5.33
C ASP A 271 -6.25 16.23 -5.36
N ASN A 272 -6.16 15.48 -6.47
CA ASN A 272 -6.80 14.18 -6.69
C ASN A 272 -8.31 14.16 -6.41
N VAL A 273 -9.03 14.98 -7.17
CA VAL A 273 -10.49 15.00 -7.16
C VAL A 273 -11.02 13.83 -7.98
N SER A 274 -11.33 12.74 -7.28
CA SER A 274 -11.76 11.46 -7.87
C SER A 274 -12.80 10.75 -7.02
N ALA A 275 -13.59 9.87 -7.65
CA ALA A 275 -14.60 9.05 -6.99
C ALA A 275 -14.79 7.74 -7.75
N PHE A 276 -14.94 6.63 -7.04
CA PHE A 276 -15.11 5.32 -7.67
C PHE A 276 -16.48 4.72 -7.35
N ASN A 277 -17.17 4.20 -8.37
CA ASN A 277 -18.37 3.40 -8.20
C ASN A 277 -18.04 1.91 -8.35
N PRO A 278 -17.86 1.16 -7.25
CA PRO A 278 -17.53 -0.27 -7.33
C PRO A 278 -18.67 -1.13 -7.90
N ALA A 279 -19.92 -0.64 -7.88
CA ALA A 279 -21.05 -1.39 -8.43
C ALA A 279 -21.06 -1.41 -9.97
N THR A 280 -20.56 -0.35 -10.60
CA THR A 280 -20.48 -0.23 -12.06
C THR A 280 -19.07 -0.38 -12.61
N GLY A 281 -18.05 -0.34 -11.75
CA GLY A 281 -16.65 -0.35 -12.18
C GLY A 281 -16.21 0.97 -12.83
N VAL A 282 -16.90 2.08 -12.56
CA VAL A 282 -16.58 3.38 -13.19
C VAL A 282 -15.84 4.26 -12.19
N LEU A 283 -14.64 4.70 -12.57
CA LEU A 283 -13.91 5.75 -11.88
C LEU A 283 -14.25 7.09 -12.52
N TYR A 284 -14.57 8.08 -11.71
CA TYR A 284 -14.77 9.47 -12.10
C TYR A 284 -13.63 10.34 -11.57
N PHE A 285 -13.23 11.35 -12.33
CA PHE A 285 -12.21 12.30 -11.90
C PHE A 285 -12.40 13.66 -12.58
N ALA A 286 -11.81 14.70 -11.97
CA ALA A 286 -11.73 16.04 -12.56
C ALA A 286 -10.33 16.31 -13.12
N GLU A 287 -10.28 17.03 -14.24
CA GLU A 287 -9.00 17.54 -14.76
C GLU A 287 -8.56 18.80 -14.03
N ARG A 288 -7.25 19.02 -13.99
CA ARG A 288 -6.60 20.14 -13.29
C ARG A 288 -7.23 21.50 -13.65
N ASN A 289 -7.81 22.18 -12.66
CA ASN A 289 -8.39 23.53 -12.76
C ASN A 289 -9.48 23.66 -13.84
N THR A 290 -10.25 22.60 -14.10
CA THR A 290 -11.32 22.62 -15.10
C THR A 290 -12.70 22.34 -14.48
N PRO A 291 -13.79 22.72 -15.16
CA PRO A 291 -15.12 22.23 -14.84
C PRO A 291 -15.39 20.80 -15.34
N GLU A 292 -14.47 20.18 -16.07
CA GLU A 292 -14.72 18.92 -16.76
C GLU A 292 -14.63 17.73 -15.81
N ILE A 293 -15.66 16.87 -15.86
CA ILE A 293 -15.70 15.57 -15.18
C ILE A 293 -15.51 14.50 -16.24
N LYS A 294 -14.53 13.63 -16.03
CA LYS A 294 -14.23 12.47 -16.89
C LYS A 294 -14.45 11.17 -16.13
N SER A 295 -14.50 10.09 -16.90
CA SER A 295 -14.62 8.73 -16.39
C SER A 295 -13.67 7.77 -17.09
N ILE A 296 -13.29 6.71 -16.37
CA ILE A 296 -12.56 5.54 -16.88
C ILE A 296 -13.30 4.30 -16.40
N ASP A 297 -13.59 3.39 -17.33
CA ASP A 297 -14.07 2.05 -16.99
C ASP A 297 -12.91 1.21 -16.45
N VAL A 298 -13.12 0.58 -15.30
CA VAL A 298 -12.19 -0.34 -14.66
C VAL A 298 -12.70 -1.75 -14.86
N VAL A 299 -11.94 -2.60 -15.57
CA VAL A 299 -12.38 -3.95 -15.96
C VAL A 299 -11.38 -5.01 -15.45
N PRO A 300 -11.47 -5.43 -14.18
CA PRO A 300 -10.49 -6.35 -13.58
C PRO A 300 -10.41 -7.71 -14.26
N ALA A 301 -11.55 -8.25 -14.72
CA ALA A 301 -11.59 -9.52 -15.44
C ALA A 301 -10.77 -9.51 -16.75
N ALA A 302 -10.55 -8.32 -17.33
CA ALA A 302 -9.72 -8.12 -18.51
C ALA A 302 -8.34 -7.54 -18.19
N ALA A 303 -8.01 -7.32 -16.90
CA ALA A 303 -6.85 -6.56 -16.46
C ALA A 303 -6.67 -5.25 -17.23
N ALA A 304 -7.76 -4.50 -17.41
CA ALA A 304 -7.81 -3.36 -18.31
C ALA A 304 -8.43 -2.11 -17.66
N LEU A 305 -7.97 -0.96 -18.14
CA LEU A 305 -8.52 0.37 -17.88
C LEU A 305 -8.95 0.98 -19.22
N GLY A 306 -10.18 1.48 -19.30
CA GLY A 306 -10.72 2.14 -20.48
C GLY A 306 -10.02 3.47 -20.81
N GLU A 307 -10.39 4.06 -21.94
CA GLU A 307 -9.96 5.44 -22.26
C GLU A 307 -10.76 6.45 -21.44
N PRO A 308 -10.15 7.58 -21.04
CA PRO A 308 -10.90 8.69 -20.44
C PRO A 308 -12.02 9.21 -21.34
N VAL A 309 -13.24 9.27 -20.81
CA VAL A 309 -14.42 9.81 -21.51
C VAL A 309 -15.04 10.94 -20.70
N THR A 310 -15.34 12.06 -21.35
CA THR A 310 -16.06 13.18 -20.76
C THR A 310 -17.47 12.77 -20.36
N VAL A 311 -17.80 12.96 -19.08
CA VAL A 311 -19.15 12.76 -18.52
C VAL A 311 -19.97 14.03 -18.68
N GLY A 312 -19.35 15.18 -18.42
CA GLY A 312 -19.99 16.49 -18.50
C GLY A 312 -19.11 17.59 -17.94
N GLN A 313 -19.66 18.80 -17.86
CA GLN A 313 -19.00 19.96 -17.26
C GLN A 313 -19.87 20.50 -16.14
N ALA A 314 -19.28 20.68 -14.96
CA ALA A 314 -19.91 21.39 -13.85
C ALA A 314 -19.91 22.91 -14.10
N PRO A 315 -20.72 23.71 -13.40
CA PRO A 315 -20.76 25.16 -13.60
C PRO A 315 -19.46 25.90 -13.27
N GLY A 316 -18.58 25.33 -12.44
CA GLY A 316 -17.29 25.91 -12.04
C GLY A 316 -16.20 24.86 -11.91
N ILE A 317 -15.03 25.23 -11.37
CA ILE A 317 -13.92 24.30 -11.14
C ILE A 317 -14.36 23.27 -10.10
N VAL A 318 -14.20 21.99 -10.43
CA VAL A 318 -14.59 20.88 -9.55
C VAL A 318 -13.62 20.80 -8.36
N GLN A 319 -14.18 20.90 -7.16
CA GLN A 319 -13.46 20.91 -5.89
C GLN A 319 -13.47 19.54 -5.20
N ALA A 320 -14.56 18.79 -5.33
CA ALA A 320 -14.70 17.47 -4.74
C ALA A 320 -15.65 16.59 -5.57
N LEU A 321 -15.40 15.28 -5.59
CA LEU A 321 -16.24 14.26 -6.21
C LEU A 321 -16.49 13.13 -5.22
N ALA A 322 -17.70 12.58 -5.22
CA ALA A 322 -17.99 11.31 -4.57
C ALA A 322 -19.15 10.58 -5.26
N VAL A 323 -19.15 9.26 -5.10
CA VAL A 323 -20.30 8.41 -5.43
C VAL A 323 -20.92 7.96 -4.13
N HIS A 324 -22.22 8.17 -3.97
CA HIS A 324 -22.92 7.71 -2.77
C HIS A 324 -23.18 6.20 -2.86
N PRO A 325 -22.67 5.36 -1.95
CA PRO A 325 -22.77 3.90 -2.07
C PRO A 325 -24.22 3.38 -2.04
N LYS A 326 -25.10 4.04 -1.26
CA LYS A 326 -26.54 3.68 -1.19
C LYS A 326 -27.35 4.04 -2.43
N THR A 327 -27.10 5.20 -3.06
CA THR A 327 -27.94 5.71 -4.16
C THR A 327 -27.30 5.51 -5.52
N GLY A 328 -26.00 5.22 -5.57
CA GLY A 328 -25.19 5.10 -6.79
C GLY A 328 -24.94 6.43 -7.49
N LYS A 329 -25.40 7.56 -6.94
CA LYS A 329 -25.29 8.87 -7.56
C LYS A 329 -23.87 9.43 -7.43
N LEU A 330 -23.30 9.84 -8.56
CA LEU A 330 -22.12 10.71 -8.59
C LEU A 330 -22.56 12.13 -8.28
N SER A 331 -21.85 12.79 -7.36
CA SER A 331 -22.03 14.20 -7.05
C SER A 331 -20.69 14.94 -7.10
N ALA A 332 -20.72 16.16 -7.60
CA ALA A 332 -19.58 17.04 -7.78
C ALA A 332 -19.84 18.40 -7.15
N LEU A 333 -19.00 18.78 -6.19
CA LEU A 333 -18.94 20.15 -5.71
C LEU A 333 -18.07 20.96 -6.67
N SER A 334 -18.57 22.10 -7.15
CA SER A 334 -17.82 23.02 -7.99
C SER A 334 -18.01 24.47 -7.57
N GLN A 335 -17.02 25.32 -7.88
CA GLN A 335 -17.09 26.74 -7.58
C GLN A 335 -16.52 27.59 -8.74
N LYS A 336 -17.15 28.74 -9.00
CA LYS A 336 -16.68 29.77 -9.95
C LYS A 336 -15.80 30.82 -9.26
N ASP A 337 -15.10 31.63 -10.04
CA ASP A 337 -14.23 32.70 -9.54
C ASP A 337 -14.97 33.75 -8.68
N ASP A 338 -16.27 33.93 -8.91
CA ASP A 338 -17.15 34.82 -8.12
C ASP A 338 -17.63 34.20 -6.79
N LYS A 339 -17.05 33.04 -6.41
CA LYS A 339 -17.40 32.20 -5.25
C LYS A 339 -18.77 31.52 -5.33
N SER A 340 -19.54 31.65 -6.42
CA SER A 340 -20.80 30.90 -6.57
C SER A 340 -20.50 29.41 -6.68
N ALA A 341 -21.17 28.61 -5.83
CA ALA A 341 -20.93 27.18 -5.71
C ALA A 341 -22.14 26.36 -6.16
N TYR A 342 -21.88 25.15 -6.66
CA TYR A 342 -22.88 24.27 -7.22
C TYR A 342 -22.60 22.83 -6.81
N LEU A 343 -23.68 22.06 -6.60
CA LEU A 343 -23.64 20.61 -6.50
C LEU A 343 -24.24 20.02 -7.78
N SER A 344 -23.39 19.44 -8.63
CA SER A 344 -23.80 18.74 -9.84
C SER A 344 -24.01 17.27 -9.53
N THR A 345 -25.13 16.68 -9.93
CA THR A 345 -25.43 15.25 -9.71
C THR A 345 -25.68 14.55 -11.04
N LEU A 346 -25.06 13.39 -11.26
CA LEU A 346 -25.27 12.62 -12.48
C LEU A 346 -26.62 11.91 -12.45
N GLU A 347 -27.49 12.26 -13.38
CA GLU A 347 -28.82 11.67 -13.58
C GLU A 347 -28.88 11.05 -14.98
N GLY A 348 -28.84 9.71 -15.03
CA GLY A 348 -28.65 8.98 -16.29
C GLY A 348 -27.28 9.30 -16.89
N THR A 349 -27.26 10.06 -17.98
CA THR A 349 -26.04 10.48 -18.69
C THR A 349 -25.80 11.98 -18.65
N GLN A 350 -26.57 12.73 -17.86
CA GLN A 350 -26.47 14.20 -17.79
C GLN A 350 -26.25 14.67 -16.36
N LEU A 351 -25.53 15.78 -16.21
CA LEU A 351 -25.38 16.45 -14.93
C LEU A 351 -26.58 17.38 -14.69
N ARG A 352 -27.21 17.22 -13.53
CA ARG A 352 -28.16 18.19 -12.98
C ARG A 352 -27.43 19.10 -12.01
N ASP A 353 -27.40 20.40 -12.32
CA ASP A 353 -26.72 21.39 -11.50
C ASP A 353 -27.68 22.04 -10.49
N GLN A 354 -27.31 22.03 -9.21
CA GLN A 354 -28.02 22.74 -8.16
C GLN A 354 -27.11 23.83 -7.59
N ALA A 355 -27.51 25.10 -7.73
CA ALA A 355 -26.85 26.20 -7.03
C ALA A 355 -26.92 25.98 -5.51
N LEU A 356 -25.82 26.26 -4.82
CA LEU A 356 -25.72 26.21 -3.36
C LEU A 356 -25.97 27.60 -2.76
N PRO A 357 -26.38 27.69 -1.48
CA PRO A 357 -26.46 28.96 -0.76
C PRO A 357 -25.12 29.68 -0.78
N THR A 358 -25.15 31.00 -0.73
CA THR A 358 -23.96 31.81 -0.49
C THR A 358 -23.39 31.53 0.91
N THR A 359 -22.13 31.90 1.14
CA THR A 359 -21.53 31.77 2.49
C THR A 359 -22.34 32.57 3.52
N ALA A 360 -22.82 33.78 3.19
CA ALA A 360 -23.64 34.57 4.09
C ALA A 360 -25.00 33.93 4.42
N GLU A 361 -25.61 33.20 3.48
CA GLU A 361 -26.88 32.48 3.72
C GLU A 361 -26.72 31.23 4.58
N LEU A 362 -25.52 30.65 4.66
CA LEU A 362 -25.24 29.46 5.48
C LEU A 362 -25.11 29.78 6.98
N PHE A 363 -24.67 30.99 7.33
CA PHE A 363 -24.35 31.38 8.69
C PHE A 363 -25.33 32.42 9.22
N ASP A 364 -25.71 32.29 10.49
CA ASP A 364 -26.67 33.17 11.17
C ASP A 364 -26.00 34.42 11.79
N PHE A 365 -24.79 34.76 11.38
CA PHE A 365 -24.01 35.88 11.88
C PHE A 365 -23.34 36.66 10.72
N PRO A 366 -23.11 37.98 10.88
CA PRO A 366 -22.50 38.79 9.84
C PRO A 366 -21.06 38.35 9.55
N LEU A 367 -20.67 38.39 8.27
CA LEU A 367 -19.38 37.90 7.77
C LEU A 367 -18.59 39.00 7.07
N GLN A 368 -17.27 38.90 7.15
CA GLN A 368 -16.37 39.58 6.23
C GLN A 368 -16.36 38.81 4.90
N GLU A 369 -17.32 39.09 4.03
CA GLU A 369 -17.58 38.33 2.79
C GLU A 369 -16.37 38.27 1.85
N GLN A 370 -15.54 39.32 1.80
CA GLN A 370 -14.34 39.30 0.96
C GLN A 370 -13.36 38.19 1.35
N TYR A 371 -13.28 37.81 2.63
CA TYR A 371 -12.33 36.81 3.13
C TYR A 371 -12.94 35.43 3.38
N SER A 372 -14.27 35.35 3.47
CA SER A 372 -14.97 34.09 3.78
C SER A 372 -15.32 33.30 2.52
N ASN A 373 -15.26 31.97 2.64
CA ASN A 373 -15.74 31.03 1.62
C ASN A 373 -16.06 29.68 2.29
N ALA A 374 -17.26 29.16 2.16
CA ALA A 374 -17.62 27.87 2.78
C ALA A 374 -17.28 26.63 1.94
N TYR A 375 -16.95 26.80 0.65
CA TYR A 375 -16.88 25.69 -0.32
C TYR A 375 -15.48 25.41 -0.88
N THR A 376 -14.47 26.16 -0.44
CA THR A 376 -13.07 25.91 -0.80
C THR A 376 -12.17 26.12 0.41
N ALA A 377 -11.11 25.31 0.51
CA ALA A 377 -10.11 25.47 1.58
C ALA A 377 -9.43 26.86 1.52
N SER A 378 -9.15 27.45 2.68
CA SER A 378 -8.69 28.85 2.74
C SER A 378 -7.18 29.04 2.52
N PHE A 379 -6.32 28.09 2.90
CA PHE A 379 -4.86 28.34 2.90
C PHE A 379 -3.95 27.13 2.67
N ARG A 380 -4.42 25.90 2.85
CA ARG A 380 -3.57 24.70 2.85
C ARG A 380 -3.73 23.92 1.55
N ASN A 381 -2.68 24.00 0.73
CA ASN A 381 -2.56 23.32 -0.55
C ASN A 381 -2.40 21.79 -0.44
N ASP A 382 -2.46 21.21 0.75
CA ASP A 382 -2.28 19.79 1.06
C ASP A 382 -3.49 19.16 1.77
N ASP A 383 -4.55 19.94 2.02
CA ASP A 383 -5.79 19.43 2.62
C ASP A 383 -6.73 18.87 1.55
N ILE A 384 -7.33 17.73 1.85
CA ILE A 384 -8.26 17.05 0.94
C ILE A 384 -9.65 17.66 1.11
N GLN A 385 -10.28 18.00 -0.01
CA GLN A 385 -11.71 18.28 -0.04
C GLN A 385 -12.46 16.99 -0.37
N GLU A 386 -13.27 16.52 0.58
CA GLU A 386 -13.99 15.26 0.45
C GLU A 386 -15.49 15.40 0.67
N LEU A 387 -16.25 14.68 -0.14
CA LEU A 387 -17.67 14.45 0.04
C LEU A 387 -17.85 13.07 0.68
N ALA A 388 -18.16 13.04 1.96
CA ALA A 388 -18.27 11.82 2.74
C ALA A 388 -19.74 11.36 2.80
N PRO A 389 -20.11 10.23 2.18
CA PRO A 389 -21.50 9.79 2.10
C PRO A 389 -22.05 9.36 3.47
N VAL A 390 -23.29 9.72 3.77
CA VAL A 390 -23.96 9.40 5.04
C VAL A 390 -25.29 8.67 4.86
N SER A 391 -25.80 8.04 5.92
CA SER A 391 -26.85 7.00 5.86
C SER A 391 -28.17 7.46 5.20
N ASP A 392 -28.43 8.76 5.18
CA ASP A 392 -29.65 9.36 4.64
C ASP A 392 -29.61 9.63 3.12
N GLY A 393 -28.49 9.35 2.43
CA GLY A 393 -28.34 9.61 1.00
C GLY A 393 -27.62 10.92 0.66
N THR A 394 -27.22 11.69 1.68
CA THR A 394 -26.50 12.96 1.51
C THR A 394 -25.00 12.82 1.75
N PHE A 395 -24.27 13.92 1.65
CA PHE A 395 -22.84 13.97 1.94
C PHE A 395 -22.54 14.95 3.07
N LEU A 396 -21.56 14.62 3.90
CA LEU A 396 -20.85 15.59 4.73
C LEU A 396 -19.67 16.14 3.95
N PHE A 397 -19.50 17.45 3.96
CA PHE A 397 -18.37 18.14 3.35
C PHE A 397 -17.57 18.84 4.44
N ASN A 398 -16.27 18.52 4.54
CA ASN A 398 -15.34 19.22 5.41
C ASN A 398 -14.86 20.48 4.69
N THR A 399 -15.29 21.65 5.16
CA THR A 399 -14.98 22.89 4.42
C THR A 399 -13.50 23.21 4.43
N ASN A 400 -12.79 22.85 5.51
CA ASN A 400 -11.41 23.25 5.78
C ASN A 400 -11.17 24.76 5.61
N ALA A 401 -12.24 25.54 5.68
CA ALA A 401 -12.26 26.95 5.38
C ALA A 401 -12.34 27.76 6.67
N ASP A 402 -11.59 28.86 6.67
CA ASP A 402 -11.67 29.92 7.66
C ASP A 402 -12.82 30.87 7.26
N VAL A 403 -13.87 30.89 8.08
CA VAL A 403 -14.98 31.84 7.91
C VAL A 403 -14.78 33.00 8.88
N TYR A 404 -14.72 34.22 8.36
CA TYR A 404 -14.39 35.43 9.13
C TYR A 404 -15.68 36.13 9.53
N ALA A 405 -16.03 36.08 10.82
CA ALA A 405 -17.16 36.82 11.36
C ALA A 405 -16.81 38.32 11.49
N GLU A 406 -17.80 39.20 11.34
CA GLU A 406 -17.60 40.63 11.64
C GLU A 406 -17.46 40.85 13.16
N GLY A 407 -16.51 41.71 13.55
CA GLY A 407 -16.33 42.11 14.95
C GLY A 407 -15.72 41.04 15.86
N ILE A 408 -15.25 39.91 15.32
CA ILE A 408 -14.51 38.87 16.05
C ILE A 408 -13.07 38.84 15.53
N ASP A 409 -12.10 38.83 16.44
CA ASP A 409 -10.66 38.77 16.11
C ASP A 409 -10.19 37.37 15.65
N SER A 410 -11.11 36.41 15.50
CA SER A 410 -10.82 35.01 15.17
C SER A 410 -11.75 34.47 14.07
N THR A 411 -11.41 33.30 13.52
CA THR A 411 -12.17 32.63 12.47
C THR A 411 -13.07 31.53 13.05
N VAL A 412 -14.18 31.27 12.37
CA VAL A 412 -15.06 30.13 12.62
C VAL A 412 -14.46 28.92 11.92
N LYS A 413 -14.19 27.86 12.69
CA LYS A 413 -13.47 26.66 12.23
C LYS A 413 -14.26 25.38 12.46
N GLY A 414 -13.82 24.31 11.81
CA GLY A 414 -14.39 22.99 12.00
C GLY A 414 -15.84 22.87 11.52
N THR A 415 -16.25 23.71 10.57
CA THR A 415 -17.57 23.64 9.93
C THR A 415 -17.69 22.38 9.08
N LEU A 416 -18.80 21.67 9.23
CA LEU A 416 -19.24 20.67 8.26
C LEU A 416 -20.50 21.17 7.57
N LEU A 417 -20.60 20.95 6.27
CA LEU A 417 -21.84 21.15 5.53
C LEU A 417 -22.47 19.79 5.23
N ARG A 418 -23.79 19.70 5.34
CA ARG A 418 -24.57 18.61 4.75
C ARG A 418 -24.96 19.02 3.34
N LEU A 419 -24.58 18.25 2.32
CA LEU A 419 -24.89 18.49 0.92
C LEU A 419 -25.89 17.46 0.41
N ASN A 420 -27.04 17.92 -0.09
CA ASN A 420 -28.14 17.07 -0.54
C ASN A 420 -28.17 16.97 -2.09
N PRO A 421 -27.82 15.82 -2.67
CA PRO A 421 -27.81 15.64 -4.13
C PRO A 421 -29.21 15.62 -4.76
N ASP A 422 -30.27 15.51 -3.96
CA ASP A 422 -31.67 15.48 -4.43
C ASP A 422 -32.37 16.82 -4.28
N ALA A 423 -31.70 17.83 -3.75
CA ALA A 423 -32.27 19.16 -3.54
C ALA A 423 -32.64 19.85 -4.86
N THR A 424 -33.74 20.61 -4.83
CA THR A 424 -34.25 21.40 -5.97
C THR A 424 -34.14 22.90 -5.76
N THR A 425 -33.71 23.32 -4.56
CA THR A 425 -33.49 24.71 -4.19
C THR A 425 -32.15 24.86 -3.48
N PRO A 426 -31.53 26.06 -3.49
CA PRO A 426 -30.28 26.28 -2.78
C PRO A 426 -30.36 25.96 -1.29
N ALA A 427 -31.39 26.42 -0.60
CA ALA A 427 -31.55 26.21 0.85
C ALA A 427 -31.67 24.73 1.25
N GLU A 428 -32.22 23.87 0.38
CA GLU A 428 -32.26 22.43 0.61
C GLU A 428 -30.94 21.72 0.28
N ALA A 429 -30.13 22.32 -0.60
CA ALA A 429 -28.94 21.71 -1.17
C ALA A 429 -27.75 21.72 -0.22
N ALA A 430 -27.64 22.73 0.65
CA ALA A 430 -26.61 22.76 1.69
C ALA A 430 -27.09 23.43 2.97
N ALA A 431 -26.65 22.90 4.10
CA ALA A 431 -26.81 23.53 5.41
C ALA A 431 -25.60 23.25 6.31
N VAL A 432 -25.29 24.17 7.22
CA VAL A 432 -24.32 23.92 8.29
C VAL A 432 -24.86 22.82 9.20
N VAL A 433 -24.04 21.82 9.49
CA VAL A 433 -24.44 20.75 10.40
C VAL A 433 -24.47 21.29 11.83
N PRO A 434 -25.59 21.14 12.57
CA PRO A 434 -25.70 21.62 13.94
C PRO A 434 -24.59 21.07 14.84
N GLY A 435 -24.05 21.93 15.72
CA GLY A 435 -22.96 21.56 16.62
C GLY A 435 -21.56 21.60 15.99
N THR A 436 -21.45 22.05 14.73
CA THR A 436 -20.16 22.39 14.09
C THR A 436 -19.98 23.91 13.99
N ALA A 437 -18.97 24.40 13.26
CA ALA A 437 -18.68 25.82 13.11
C ALA A 437 -18.35 26.51 14.45
N GLU A 438 -17.29 26.03 15.10
CA GLU A 438 -16.84 26.52 16.40
C GLU A 438 -16.27 27.93 16.26
N LYS A 439 -16.90 28.92 16.91
CA LYS A 439 -16.38 30.29 17.05
C LYS A 439 -15.21 30.29 18.04
N GLU A 440 -14.19 31.11 17.78
CA GLU A 440 -13.03 31.29 18.68
C GLU A 440 -12.25 30.00 18.98
N SER A 441 -12.37 28.99 18.11
CA SER A 441 -11.66 27.72 18.24
C SER A 441 -10.40 27.69 17.39
N ASN A 442 -9.30 27.23 17.98
CA ASN A 442 -8.08 26.89 17.24
C ASN A 442 -8.07 25.43 16.77
N ARG A 443 -9.15 24.67 16.98
CA ARG A 443 -9.23 23.28 16.56
C ARG A 443 -9.40 23.21 15.05
N TYR A 444 -8.42 22.57 14.42
CA TYR A 444 -8.44 22.23 13.02
C TYR A 444 -8.69 20.74 12.88
N TYR A 445 -9.54 20.33 11.95
CA TYR A 445 -9.75 18.95 11.53
C TYR A 445 -9.40 18.87 10.05
N SER A 446 -8.26 18.27 9.71
CA SER A 446 -7.78 18.22 8.32
C SER A 446 -8.62 17.30 7.44
N ALA A 447 -9.25 16.27 8.01
CA ALA A 447 -10.01 15.26 7.27
C ALA A 447 -11.06 14.56 8.15
N LEU A 448 -11.93 13.77 7.50
CA LEU A 448 -12.91 12.93 8.15
C LEU A 448 -13.09 11.57 7.45
N ARG A 449 -13.65 10.60 8.18
CA ARG A 449 -14.01 9.28 7.67
C ARG A 449 -15.39 8.89 8.16
N THR A 450 -16.12 8.13 7.35
CA THR A 450 -17.45 7.65 7.73
C THR A 450 -17.78 6.30 7.12
N ASP A 451 -18.53 5.49 7.86
CA ASP A 451 -19.22 4.29 7.37
C ASP A 451 -20.70 4.57 7.02
N GLY A 452 -21.08 5.85 7.05
CA GLY A 452 -22.44 6.35 6.85
C GLY A 452 -23.16 6.71 8.15
N THR A 453 -22.77 6.13 9.28
CA THR A 453 -23.40 6.35 10.60
C THR A 453 -22.40 6.80 11.66
N THR A 454 -21.18 6.27 11.63
CA THR A 454 -20.06 6.75 12.43
C THR A 454 -19.31 7.78 11.61
N VAL A 455 -18.96 8.91 12.21
CA VAL A 455 -18.13 9.94 11.61
C VAL A 455 -16.93 10.18 12.52
N VAL A 456 -15.73 9.98 11.98
CA VAL A 456 -14.46 10.25 12.69
C VAL A 456 -13.82 11.46 12.04
N ARG A 457 -13.62 12.52 12.83
CA ARG A 457 -12.88 13.71 12.41
C ARG A 457 -11.50 13.67 13.05
N TYR A 458 -10.48 14.08 12.31
CA TYR A 458 -9.11 14.10 12.80
C TYR A 458 -8.28 15.20 12.16
N ASN A 459 -7.11 15.46 12.75
CA ASN A 459 -6.10 16.34 12.16
C ASN A 459 -4.74 15.66 12.04
N ASN A 460 -3.88 16.20 11.19
CA ASN A 460 -2.53 15.68 10.91
C ASN A 460 -1.44 16.66 11.40
N LEU A 461 -1.65 17.28 12.57
CA LEU A 461 -0.72 18.27 13.13
C LEU A 461 0.56 17.59 13.61
N ASP A 462 1.71 18.09 13.14
CA ASP A 462 3.02 17.52 13.46
C ASP A 462 3.33 17.62 14.96
N GLY A 463 3.75 16.50 15.57
CA GLY A 463 4.40 16.46 16.90
C GLY A 463 3.53 16.75 18.13
N ALA A 464 2.28 17.20 17.97
CA ALA A 464 1.39 17.58 19.08
C ALA A 464 0.37 16.50 19.49
N GLY A 465 0.36 15.36 18.77
CA GLY A 465 -0.69 14.35 18.88
C GLY A 465 -1.95 14.77 18.12
N SER A 466 -2.39 13.92 17.21
CA SER A 466 -3.59 14.14 16.40
C SER A 466 -4.82 14.11 17.27
N ILE A 467 -5.68 15.12 17.13
CA ILE A 467 -6.96 15.17 17.81
C ILE A 467 -7.95 14.32 17.02
N PHE A 468 -8.68 13.45 17.71
CA PHE A 468 -9.77 12.65 17.15
C PHE A 468 -11.10 13.08 17.76
N GLN A 469 -12.16 13.06 16.97
CA GLN A 469 -13.54 13.20 17.42
C GLN A 469 -14.40 12.13 16.76
N VAL A 470 -15.05 11.29 17.56
CA VAL A 470 -15.99 10.27 17.07
C VAL A 470 -17.42 10.77 17.28
N LEU A 471 -18.20 10.76 16.22
CA LEU A 471 -19.56 11.27 16.16
C LEU A 471 -20.49 10.20 15.61
N THR A 472 -21.73 10.17 16.08
CA THR A 472 -22.82 9.42 15.46
C THR A 472 -23.62 10.37 14.58
N TYR A 473 -23.83 9.98 13.34
CA TYR A 473 -24.70 10.64 12.39
C TYR A 473 -26.09 10.00 12.39
N ASP A 474 -27.10 10.85 12.55
CA ASP A 474 -28.50 10.47 12.41
C ASP A 474 -29.26 11.59 11.67
N ASN A 475 -29.53 11.35 10.39
CA ASN A 475 -30.38 12.18 9.53
C ASN A 475 -30.16 13.70 9.67
N GLY A 476 -28.91 14.14 9.44
CA GLY A 476 -28.49 15.54 9.50
C GLY A 476 -28.03 16.03 10.87
N THR A 477 -28.12 15.19 11.91
CA THR A 477 -27.61 15.50 13.26
C THR A 477 -26.32 14.73 13.52
N LEU A 478 -25.32 15.42 14.08
CA LEU A 478 -24.11 14.80 14.61
C LEU A 478 -24.11 14.87 16.13
N THR A 479 -23.98 13.72 16.78
CA THR A 479 -23.87 13.62 18.24
C THR A 479 -22.49 13.11 18.62
N PRO A 480 -21.69 13.83 19.43
CA PRO A 480 -20.41 13.33 19.91
C PRO A 480 -20.58 12.04 20.72
N LYS A 481 -19.86 10.99 20.35
CA LYS A 481 -19.69 9.79 21.17
C LYS A 481 -18.60 9.98 22.21
N THR A 482 -17.54 10.72 21.84
CA THR A 482 -16.44 11.10 22.72
C THR A 482 -16.17 12.60 22.61
N GLU A 483 -15.57 13.18 23.65
CA GLU A 483 -14.94 14.49 23.51
C GLU A 483 -13.78 14.43 22.52
N ALA A 484 -13.51 15.54 21.83
CA ALA A 484 -12.38 15.66 20.93
C ALA A 484 -11.08 15.70 21.74
N LYS A 485 -10.22 14.68 21.57
CA LYS A 485 -8.97 14.55 22.34
C LYS A 485 -7.87 13.83 21.53
N PRO A 486 -6.59 14.00 21.90
CA PRO A 486 -5.53 13.11 21.43
C PRO A 486 -5.80 11.66 21.83
N VAL A 487 -5.36 10.73 20.99
CA VAL A 487 -5.40 9.29 21.27
C VAL A 487 -4.04 8.86 21.77
N ALA A 488 -3.97 8.31 22.99
CA ALA A 488 -2.70 7.86 23.56
C ALA A 488 -2.06 6.78 22.66
N GLY A 489 -0.77 6.93 22.36
CA GLY A 489 -0.04 6.03 21.45
C GLY A 489 -0.21 6.35 19.96
N VAL A 490 -1.02 7.34 19.59
CA VAL A 490 -1.14 7.85 18.23
C VAL A 490 -0.64 9.30 18.21
N ASN A 491 0.50 9.52 17.57
CA ASN A 491 1.07 10.86 17.47
C ASN A 491 0.46 11.58 16.28
N THR A 492 1.19 11.79 15.20
CA THR A 492 0.65 12.44 14.00
C THR A 492 0.01 11.37 13.11
N VAL A 493 -1.25 11.54 12.73
CA VAL A 493 -1.93 10.56 11.88
C VAL A 493 -1.71 10.85 10.39
N ALA A 494 -1.39 9.80 9.63
CA ALA A 494 -1.30 9.85 8.18
C ALA A 494 -2.62 9.57 7.49
N ASP A 495 -3.41 8.66 8.04
CA ASP A 495 -4.72 8.33 7.52
C ASP A 495 -5.55 7.58 8.56
N VAL A 496 -6.87 7.60 8.36
CA VAL A 496 -7.86 6.92 9.19
C VAL A 496 -8.81 6.16 8.27
N THR A 497 -9.40 5.08 8.76
CA THR A 497 -10.50 4.38 8.11
C THR A 497 -11.38 3.71 9.15
N ILE A 498 -12.56 3.24 8.73
CA ILE A 498 -13.52 2.56 9.59
C ILE A 498 -13.88 1.24 8.93
N LYS A 499 -13.81 0.14 9.71
CA LYS A 499 -14.31 -1.16 9.29
C LYS A 499 -14.97 -1.84 10.49
N ASP A 500 -16.20 -2.32 10.28
CA ASP A 500 -16.96 -3.06 11.29
C ASP A 500 -17.04 -2.33 12.65
N GLY A 501 -17.22 -1.00 12.63
CA GLY A 501 -17.28 -0.14 13.82
C GLY A 501 -15.93 0.09 14.53
N THR A 502 -14.85 -0.51 14.05
CA THR A 502 -13.49 -0.27 14.54
C THR A 502 -12.81 0.80 13.70
N ILE A 503 -12.16 1.74 14.36
CA ILE A 503 -11.38 2.80 13.70
C ILE A 503 -9.96 2.27 13.54
N TYR A 504 -9.38 2.41 12.35
CA TYR A 504 -7.98 2.09 12.11
C TYR A 504 -7.26 3.36 11.68
N ALA A 505 -6.02 3.53 12.14
CA ALA A 505 -5.22 4.69 11.80
C ALA A 505 -3.76 4.30 11.57
N LEU A 506 -3.04 5.10 10.79
CA LEU A 506 -1.59 5.02 10.63
C LEU A 506 -0.94 6.17 11.39
N ASP A 507 -0.18 5.87 12.45
CA ASP A 507 0.68 6.83 13.13
C ASP A 507 1.95 7.07 12.31
N SER A 508 2.07 8.26 11.72
CA SER A 508 3.18 8.67 10.87
C SER A 508 4.45 9.00 11.64
N VAL A 509 4.42 9.08 12.97
CA VAL A 509 5.64 9.33 13.75
C VAL A 509 6.38 8.03 13.99
N ASN A 510 5.67 6.97 14.39
CA ASN A 510 6.28 5.68 14.69
C ASN A 510 6.17 4.68 13.53
N GLY A 511 5.30 4.94 12.56
CA GLY A 511 4.95 4.02 11.48
C GLY A 511 4.05 2.89 11.98
N ASN A 512 3.17 3.14 12.94
CA ASN A 512 2.33 2.10 13.54
C ASN A 512 0.94 2.07 12.91
N LEU A 513 0.51 0.90 12.45
CA LEU A 513 -0.89 0.62 12.19
C LEU A 513 -1.57 0.33 13.53
N VAL A 514 -2.60 1.12 13.87
CA VAL A 514 -3.31 1.02 15.15
C VAL A 514 -4.79 0.74 14.92
N ALA A 515 -5.37 -0.09 15.79
CA ALA A 515 -6.81 -0.16 15.99
C ALA A 515 -7.20 0.76 17.14
N ILE A 516 -8.26 1.53 16.97
CA ILE A 516 -8.80 2.47 17.96
C ILE A 516 -10.24 2.08 18.22
N ASP A 517 -10.54 1.78 19.49
CA ASP A 517 -11.91 1.46 19.91
C ASP A 517 -12.77 2.74 20.05
N SER A 518 -14.03 2.55 20.41
CA SER A 518 -14.94 3.68 20.51
C SER A 518 -14.74 4.60 21.72
N ASP A 519 -13.91 4.20 22.68
CA ASP A 519 -13.53 5.01 23.84
C ASP A 519 -12.20 5.75 23.61
N LEU A 520 -11.66 5.62 22.39
CA LEU A 520 -10.38 6.14 21.95
C LEU A 520 -9.19 5.49 22.66
N ASN A 521 -9.28 4.20 22.95
CA ASN A 521 -8.12 3.40 23.34
C ASN A 521 -7.48 2.80 22.08
N ALA A 522 -6.18 3.02 21.90
CA ALA A 522 -5.43 2.48 20.77
C ALA A 522 -4.69 1.19 21.14
N THR A 523 -4.68 0.25 20.21
CA THR A 523 -3.84 -0.95 20.22
C THR A 523 -3.00 -0.98 18.96
N THR A 524 -1.67 -1.04 19.11
CA THR A 524 -0.76 -1.21 17.97
C THR A 524 -0.92 -2.61 17.41
N LEU A 525 -1.25 -2.71 16.12
CA LEU A 525 -1.38 -3.97 15.40
C LEU A 525 -0.05 -4.41 14.78
N ALA A 526 0.67 -3.46 14.18
CA ALA A 526 1.92 -3.71 13.50
C ALA A 526 2.74 -2.42 13.36
N GLN A 527 4.06 -2.54 13.46
CA GLN A 527 4.95 -1.49 12.97
C GLN A 527 5.22 -1.69 11.48
N VAL A 528 4.74 -0.75 10.67
CA VAL A 528 4.79 -0.75 9.22
C VAL A 528 6.14 -0.19 8.74
N PRO A 529 6.93 -0.98 7.97
CA PRO A 529 8.13 -0.51 7.31
C PRO A 529 7.85 0.70 6.44
N ASN A 530 8.69 1.73 6.55
CA ASN A 530 8.53 2.99 5.81
C ASN A 530 7.18 3.70 6.08
N GLY A 531 6.53 3.42 7.21
CA GLY A 531 5.28 4.08 7.61
C GLY A 531 5.44 5.46 8.25
N GLN A 532 6.68 5.90 8.52
CA GLN A 532 6.96 7.21 9.11
C GLN A 532 6.92 8.35 8.09
N ARG A 533 6.65 9.58 8.54
CA ARG A 533 6.59 10.82 7.73
C ARG A 533 5.58 10.79 6.58
N THR A 534 4.56 9.95 6.73
CA THR A 534 3.51 9.74 5.72
C THR A 534 2.31 10.68 5.85
N ASN A 535 2.33 11.66 6.74
CA ASN A 535 1.17 12.50 7.05
C ASN A 535 0.92 13.67 6.10
N LYS A 536 1.83 13.94 5.16
CA LYS A 536 1.72 15.06 4.21
C LYS A 536 2.25 14.70 2.82
N PRO A 537 1.47 14.92 1.74
CA PRO A 537 0.04 15.26 1.79
C PRO A 537 -0.77 14.11 2.39
N LEU A 538 -2.03 14.37 2.74
CA LEU A 538 -2.94 13.28 3.09
C LEU A 538 -3.33 12.53 1.81
N HIS A 539 -3.23 11.20 1.85
CA HIS A 539 -3.42 10.36 0.67
C HIS A 539 -4.81 9.68 0.62
N GLN A 540 -5.47 9.46 1.75
CA GLN A 540 -6.68 8.62 1.81
C GLN A 540 -6.47 7.21 1.22
N SER A 541 -5.39 6.56 1.63
CA SER A 541 -4.95 5.26 1.11
C SER A 541 -4.80 4.17 2.18
N LEU A 542 -5.36 4.37 3.38
CA LEU A 542 -5.56 3.31 4.36
C LEU A 542 -6.86 2.55 4.03
N LEU A 543 -6.71 1.40 3.37
CA LEU A 543 -7.83 0.56 2.95
C LEU A 543 -7.88 -0.74 3.74
N PRO A 544 -8.91 -0.97 4.55
CA PRO A 544 -9.20 -2.29 5.08
C PRO A 544 -9.57 -3.24 3.94
N ALA A 545 -9.01 -4.44 3.96
CA ALA A 545 -9.33 -5.52 3.02
C ALA A 545 -9.85 -6.74 3.79
N GLU A 546 -10.35 -7.75 3.08
CA GLU A 546 -10.63 -9.03 3.71
C GLU A 546 -9.34 -9.68 4.24
N ARG A 547 -8.27 -9.63 3.44
CA ARG A 547 -6.94 -10.19 3.76
C ARG A 547 -6.00 -9.17 4.41
N GLY A 548 -6.50 -8.42 5.40
CA GLY A 548 -5.71 -7.43 6.14
C GLY A 548 -5.94 -6.00 5.69
N TYR A 549 -4.89 -5.26 5.35
CA TYR A 549 -4.93 -3.81 5.12
C TYR A 549 -3.98 -3.37 4.02
N TYR A 550 -4.32 -2.32 3.28
CA TYR A 550 -3.36 -1.58 2.45
C TYR A 550 -3.04 -0.27 3.13
N VAL A 551 -1.75 0.06 3.19
CA VAL A 551 -1.24 1.23 3.91
C VAL A 551 -0.29 2.02 3.00
N ALA A 552 -0.44 3.34 3.00
CA ALA A 552 0.52 4.23 2.37
C ALA A 552 1.84 4.22 3.16
N THR A 553 2.94 4.03 2.46
CA THR A 553 4.32 4.12 2.98
C THR A 553 5.17 4.91 2.00
N GLN A 554 6.36 5.34 2.41
CA GLN A 554 7.22 6.15 1.55
C GLN A 554 8.62 5.54 1.40
N ASP A 555 9.09 5.41 0.15
CA ASP A 555 10.52 5.20 -0.09
C ASP A 555 11.23 6.54 -0.29
N GLU A 556 12.06 6.95 0.67
CA GLU A 556 12.87 8.16 0.60
C GLU A 556 14.15 7.98 -0.29
N ASN A 557 14.36 6.81 -0.90
CA ASN A 557 15.46 6.58 -1.84
C ASN A 557 15.17 7.36 -3.14
N GLY A 558 15.75 8.55 -3.30
CA GLY A 558 15.54 9.41 -4.47
C GLY A 558 15.28 10.89 -4.16
N GLY A 559 15.10 11.26 -2.89
CA GLY A 559 14.93 12.67 -2.52
C GLY A 559 14.53 12.89 -1.06
N SER A 560 14.10 14.11 -0.74
CA SER A 560 13.48 14.43 0.55
C SER A 560 12.11 13.75 0.69
N TRP A 561 11.41 13.92 1.81
CA TRP A 561 10.04 13.44 2.05
C TRP A 561 9.01 13.89 0.98
N ARG A 562 9.32 14.85 0.09
CA ARG A 562 8.46 15.15 -1.09
C ARG A 562 8.91 14.43 -2.37
N GLY A 563 10.20 14.14 -2.49
CA GLY A 563 10.80 13.54 -3.70
C GLY A 563 10.88 12.02 -3.66
N GLY A 564 10.67 11.40 -2.50
CA GLY A 564 10.57 9.94 -2.38
C GLY A 564 9.37 9.36 -3.14
N ALA A 565 9.34 8.04 -3.33
CA ALA A 565 8.23 7.35 -3.99
C ALA A 565 7.10 7.02 -3.01
N PHE A 566 5.85 7.13 -3.46
CA PHE A 566 4.70 6.57 -2.74
C PHE A 566 4.66 5.05 -2.94
N LEU A 567 4.48 4.33 -1.84
CA LEU A 567 4.35 2.89 -1.81
C LEU A 567 3.00 2.50 -1.21
N LEU A 568 2.17 1.74 -1.94
CA LEU A 568 1.01 1.07 -1.35
C LEU A 568 1.42 -0.32 -0.88
N ARG A 569 1.46 -0.53 0.44
CA ARG A 569 1.95 -1.77 1.04
C ARG A 569 0.79 -2.62 1.54
N HIS A 570 0.82 -3.92 1.24
CA HIS A 570 -0.14 -4.87 1.76
C HIS A 570 0.32 -5.39 3.13
N ILE A 571 -0.48 -5.17 4.18
CA ILE A 571 -0.35 -5.81 5.48
C ILE A 571 -1.33 -6.98 5.51
N ILE A 572 -0.79 -8.19 5.48
CA ILE A 572 -1.52 -9.44 5.34
C ILE A 572 -2.01 -9.88 6.72
N ASN A 573 -3.30 -10.18 6.85
CA ASN A 573 -3.81 -10.95 7.98
C ASN A 573 -3.66 -12.44 7.68
N ASN A 574 -2.75 -13.12 8.38
CA ASN A 574 -2.48 -14.54 8.15
C ASN A 574 -3.50 -15.48 8.79
N ASP A 575 -4.32 -14.97 9.72
CA ASP A 575 -5.40 -15.72 10.34
C ASP A 575 -6.68 -15.71 9.49
N TYR A 576 -6.66 -14.97 8.36
CA TYR A 576 -7.79 -14.95 7.44
C TYR A 576 -8.02 -16.32 6.81
N VAL A 577 -9.22 -16.85 7.01
CA VAL A 577 -9.75 -18.03 6.33
C VAL A 577 -10.84 -17.58 5.38
N ALA A 578 -10.65 -17.81 4.08
CA ALA A 578 -11.64 -17.46 3.08
C ALA A 578 -12.99 -18.13 3.42
N PRO A 579 -14.12 -17.41 3.34
CA PRO A 579 -15.42 -18.03 3.49
C PRO A 579 -15.55 -19.14 2.45
N LYS A 580 -15.96 -20.34 2.90
CA LYS A 580 -16.23 -21.45 1.99
C LYS A 580 -17.30 -20.98 1.00
N PRO A 581 -17.13 -21.15 -0.32
CA PRO A 581 -18.15 -20.78 -1.29
C PRO A 581 -19.47 -21.41 -0.86
N GLU A 582 -20.47 -20.57 -0.60
CA GLU A 582 -21.77 -21.07 -0.19
C GLU A 582 -22.30 -21.88 -1.38
N GLN A 583 -22.32 -23.21 -1.23
CA GLN A 583 -22.91 -24.05 -2.25
C GLN A 583 -24.37 -23.62 -2.37
N PRO A 584 -24.86 -23.30 -3.57
CA PRO A 584 -26.25 -22.89 -3.74
C PRO A 584 -27.13 -23.98 -3.12
N LYS A 585 -27.94 -23.58 -2.12
CA LYS A 585 -28.92 -24.46 -1.50
C LYS A 585 -29.79 -25.02 -2.63
N ALA A 586 -29.91 -26.35 -2.70
CA ALA A 586 -30.56 -27.06 -3.79
C ALA A 586 -32.10 -26.88 -3.86
N ASP A 587 -32.66 -25.85 -3.21
CA ASP A 587 -34.10 -25.70 -3.04
C ASP A 587 -34.74 -24.55 -3.83
N ASP A 588 -33.98 -23.74 -4.56
CA ASP A 588 -34.55 -22.83 -5.57
C ASP A 588 -34.64 -23.51 -6.95
N LYS A 589 -35.38 -24.63 -7.00
CA LYS A 589 -36.05 -25.00 -8.25
C LYS A 589 -37.21 -24.04 -8.43
N ALA A 590 -36.99 -23.06 -9.31
CA ALA A 590 -38.00 -22.21 -9.90
C ALA A 590 -39.35 -22.92 -10.05
N LYS A 591 -40.37 -22.42 -9.35
CA LYS A 591 -41.76 -22.64 -9.75
C LYS A 591 -41.94 -21.99 -11.12
N THR A 592 -41.85 -22.79 -12.16
CA THR A 592 -42.25 -22.40 -13.51
C THR A 592 -43.71 -21.91 -13.49
N PRO A 593 -44.05 -20.75 -14.07
CA PRO A 593 -45.44 -20.34 -14.22
C PRO A 593 -46.19 -21.29 -15.14
N ASP A 594 -47.44 -21.61 -14.78
CA ASP A 594 -48.37 -22.40 -15.58
C ASP A 594 -48.57 -21.80 -16.97
N VAL A 595 -48.04 -22.46 -18.00
CA VAL A 595 -48.42 -22.23 -19.40
C VAL A 595 -49.34 -23.37 -19.82
N LYS A 596 -50.63 -23.04 -20.03
CA LYS A 596 -51.63 -23.92 -20.65
C LYS A 596 -51.10 -24.43 -21.99
N LYS A 597 -50.96 -25.76 -22.12
CA LYS A 597 -50.70 -26.46 -23.38
C LYS A 597 -52.01 -26.74 -24.13
N GLU A 598 -52.11 -26.29 -25.38
CA GLU A 598 -52.92 -26.97 -26.40
C GLU A 598 -52.10 -28.11 -27.04
N PRO A 599 -52.75 -29.20 -27.50
CA PRO A 599 -52.08 -30.47 -27.71
C PRO A 599 -51.55 -30.61 -29.14
N SER A 600 -50.27 -30.97 -29.29
CA SER A 600 -49.80 -31.62 -30.51
C SER A 600 -49.26 -33.01 -30.21
N GLN A 601 -49.54 -33.88 -31.16
CA GLN A 601 -49.60 -35.32 -31.06
C GLN A 601 -48.23 -35.99 -30.93
N SER A 602 -48.18 -36.97 -30.03
CA SER A 602 -47.58 -38.31 -30.21
C SER A 602 -46.44 -38.43 -31.25
N SER A 603 -45.21 -38.64 -30.77
CA SER A 603 -44.53 -39.91 -31.04
C SER A 603 -43.44 -40.17 -30.00
N LYS A 604 -43.23 -41.46 -29.73
CA LYS A 604 -42.54 -42.04 -28.58
C LYS A 604 -41.03 -41.79 -28.60
N ASP A 605 -40.51 -41.45 -27.42
CA ASP A 605 -39.08 -41.42 -27.11
C ASP A 605 -38.40 -42.76 -27.39
N LYS A 606 -37.23 -42.67 -28.03
CA LYS A 606 -36.16 -43.66 -27.89
C LYS A 606 -34.98 -42.96 -27.23
N THR A 607 -34.67 -43.44 -26.04
CA THR A 607 -33.39 -43.25 -25.36
C THR A 607 -32.25 -43.83 -26.22
N TRP A 608 -31.11 -43.12 -26.34
CA TRP A 608 -29.81 -43.56 -25.80
C TRP A 608 -28.63 -42.66 -26.20
N ASN A 609 -27.74 -42.59 -25.21
CA ASN A 609 -26.38 -42.11 -25.15
C ASN A 609 -25.48 -42.68 -26.28
N VAL A 610 -24.61 -41.87 -26.91
CA VAL A 610 -23.46 -42.43 -27.65
C VAL A 610 -22.28 -41.46 -27.70
N SER A 611 -21.19 -41.84 -27.02
CA SER A 611 -19.83 -41.48 -27.41
C SER A 611 -19.38 -42.38 -28.56
N ASN A 612 -18.61 -41.80 -29.49
CA ASN A 612 -17.68 -42.40 -30.47
C ASN A 612 -18.14 -42.72 -31.91
N ILE A 613 -17.24 -42.31 -32.83
CA ILE A 613 -16.84 -42.88 -34.15
C ILE A 613 -17.28 -42.15 -35.44
N LEU A 614 -16.34 -41.34 -35.96
CA LEU A 614 -15.59 -41.46 -37.23
C LEU A 614 -16.19 -42.20 -38.46
N ILE A 615 -16.09 -41.51 -39.61
CA ILE A 615 -15.79 -41.97 -40.99
C ILE A 615 -16.97 -42.28 -41.96
N ALA A 616 -17.04 -41.40 -42.99
CA ALA A 616 -17.32 -41.59 -44.42
C ALA A 616 -18.63 -42.25 -44.92
N VAL A 617 -19.34 -41.60 -45.85
CA VAL A 617 -19.16 -41.73 -47.33
C VAL A 617 -20.10 -40.74 -48.05
N PHE A 618 -19.60 -40.24 -49.18
CA PHE A 618 -20.16 -39.29 -50.14
C PHE A 618 -21.44 -39.73 -50.88
N SER A 619 -22.07 -38.72 -51.51
CA SER A 619 -23.12 -38.69 -52.56
C SER A 619 -24.56 -38.50 -52.04
N ALA A 620 -25.39 -37.58 -52.54
CA ALA A 620 -25.43 -36.96 -53.88
C ALA A 620 -26.05 -35.54 -53.90
N LEU A 621 -25.44 -34.67 -54.71
CA LEU A 621 -26.03 -33.68 -55.63
C LEU A 621 -27.29 -32.88 -55.22
N GLY A 622 -27.11 -31.56 -55.10
CA GLY A 622 -28.18 -30.57 -55.18
C GLY A 622 -27.63 -29.14 -55.16
N LEU A 623 -27.55 -28.53 -56.34
CA LEU A 623 -27.07 -27.18 -56.68
C LEU A 623 -27.47 -26.04 -55.71
N GLY A 624 -26.57 -25.07 -55.56
CA GLY A 624 -26.93 -23.71 -55.14
C GLY A 624 -25.78 -22.93 -54.50
N GLY A 625 -24.82 -22.47 -55.31
CA GLY A 625 -23.60 -21.83 -54.85
C GLY A 625 -23.80 -20.45 -54.20
N LEU A 626 -23.01 -20.18 -53.16
CA LEU A 626 -22.65 -18.84 -52.71
C LEU A 626 -21.11 -18.78 -52.52
N ILE A 627 -20.47 -18.18 -53.53
CA ILE A 627 -19.11 -17.62 -53.56
C ILE A 627 -19.10 -16.42 -52.58
N ALA A 628 -18.06 -16.04 -51.85
CA ALA A 628 -16.76 -16.61 -51.51
C ALA A 628 -16.18 -15.73 -50.38
N ALA A 629 -15.47 -16.35 -49.44
CA ALA A 629 -14.47 -15.69 -48.62
C ALA A 629 -13.30 -16.64 -48.44
N ILE A 630 -12.09 -16.08 -48.42
CA ILE A 630 -10.81 -16.69 -48.01
C ILE A 630 -10.05 -17.45 -49.11
N ALA A 631 -9.12 -16.74 -49.76
CA ALA A 631 -7.72 -17.18 -49.92
C ALA A 631 -6.93 -16.09 -50.65
N GLY A 632 -6.01 -15.43 -49.94
CA GLY A 632 -5.13 -14.41 -50.52
C GLY A 632 -3.79 -14.38 -49.78
N ALA A 633 -3.07 -15.49 -49.78
CA ALA A 633 -1.67 -15.54 -49.37
C ALA A 633 -0.93 -16.62 -50.16
N LEU A 634 -0.25 -16.23 -51.23
CA LEU A 634 1.16 -16.58 -51.54
C LEU A 634 1.54 -16.15 -52.98
N GLN A 635 2.67 -15.43 -53.02
CA GLN A 635 3.69 -15.36 -54.08
C GLN A 635 3.45 -14.49 -55.33
N PHE A 636 4.32 -13.48 -55.51
CA PHE A 636 5.31 -13.35 -56.60
C PHE A 636 6.39 -12.36 -56.10
N LEU A 637 7.60 -12.84 -55.74
CA LEU A 637 8.88 -12.71 -56.48
C LEU A 637 9.39 -11.25 -56.58
N GLY A 638 10.60 -10.84 -56.19
CA GLY A 638 11.80 -11.52 -55.71
C GLY A 638 13.05 -10.66 -56.04
N ILE A 639 14.17 -10.94 -55.35
CA ILE A 639 15.58 -10.66 -55.76
C ILE A 639 16.02 -9.20 -55.50
N ARG A 640 17.09 -8.86 -54.77
CA ARG A 640 18.40 -9.51 -54.52
C ARG A 640 18.96 -9.11 -53.15
#